data_AF-A0A920IU52-F1
#
_entry.id   AF-A0A920IU52-F1
#
_cell.length_a   1.000
_cell.length_b   1.000
_cell.length_c   1.000
_cell.angle_alpha   90.00
_cell.angle_beta   90.00
_cell.angle_gamma   90.00
#
_symmetry.space_group_name_H-M   'P 1'
#
loop_
_entity.id
_entity.type
_entity.pdbx_description
1 polymer ?
#
loop_
_entity_poly.entity_id
_entity_poly.type
_entity_poly.pdbx_seq_one_letter_code
_entity_poly.pdbx_strand_id
1 'polypeptide(L)'
;MAGDTGYTKTDFMTKLRYSFSESHALEFKYSMTDELSDETYLGLTDADYSDNPLRRYRATALDEMDADHSQVMLSYAAKINDNMSLAIVGYSNNFARNWYKLNKVNGMSLSSITKPTADGWNEFYLLMDAENSADDAYRIKANNRSIILQVFKQYLMLMLVIMIFRLE
;
A
#
# COMPACT_ATOMS: atom_id res chain seq x y z
N MET A 1 26.55 9.99 -6.80
CA MET A 1 25.93 9.14 -5.76
C MET A 1 24.55 8.67 -6.22
N ALA A 2 23.95 7.65 -5.61
CA ALA A 2 22.72 6.98 -6.06
C ALA A 2 21.40 7.65 -5.63
N GLY A 3 21.45 8.92 -5.23
CA GLY A 3 20.31 9.65 -4.68
C GLY A 3 20.11 9.38 -3.19
N ASP A 4 19.21 10.15 -2.57
CA ASP A 4 18.72 9.87 -1.21
C ASP A 4 17.82 8.63 -1.23
N THR A 5 17.73 7.94 -0.10
CA THR A 5 16.89 6.74 0.07
C THR A 5 16.18 6.80 1.41
N GLY A 6 14.99 6.21 1.48
CA GLY A 6 14.20 6.12 2.70
C GLY A 6 12.85 6.78 2.54
N TYR A 7 12.20 7.05 3.66
CA TYR A 7 10.84 7.58 3.67
C TYR A 7 10.57 8.48 4.87
N THR A 8 9.68 9.44 4.66
CA THR A 8 9.04 10.23 5.70
C THR A 8 7.57 9.85 5.75
N LYS A 9 7.07 9.52 6.93
CA LYS A 9 5.70 9.06 7.11
C LYS A 9 5.05 9.66 8.33
N THR A 10 3.88 10.23 8.15
CA THR A 10 3.01 10.71 9.22
C THR A 10 1.76 9.83 9.28
N ASP A 11 1.47 9.27 10.45
CA ASP A 11 0.29 8.44 10.68
C ASP A 11 -0.48 8.94 11.90
N PHE A 12 -1.79 9.09 11.74
CA PHE A 12 -2.72 9.48 12.79
C PHE A 12 -3.93 8.55 12.80
N MET A 13 -4.30 8.08 13.98
CA MET A 13 -5.51 7.29 14.17
C MET A 13 -6.20 7.68 15.48
N THR A 14 -7.51 7.87 15.40
CA THR A 14 -8.37 8.02 16.56
C THR A 14 -9.53 7.03 16.51
N LYS A 15 -9.88 6.52 17.68
CA LYS A 15 -10.97 5.58 17.86
C LYS A 15 -11.73 5.93 19.12
N LEU A 16 -13.04 6.14 18.97
CA LEU A 16 -13.95 6.50 20.05
C LEU A 16 -15.07 5.48 20.09
N ARG A 17 -15.38 5.02 21.30
CA ARG A 17 -16.51 4.13 21.54
C ARG A 17 -17.42 4.75 22.58
N TYR A 18 -18.71 4.74 22.29
CA TYR A 18 -19.75 5.15 23.20
C TYR A 18 -20.74 4.00 23.40
N SER A 19 -20.99 3.63 24.64
CA SER A 19 -21.98 2.59 24.98
C SER A 19 -23.21 3.28 25.57
N PHE A 20 -24.33 3.21 24.86
CA PHE A 20 -25.61 3.78 25.32
C PHE A 20 -26.19 2.94 26.47
N SER A 21 -25.90 1.64 26.47
CA SER A 21 -26.23 0.68 27.52
C SER A 21 -25.30 -0.53 27.41
N GLU A 22 -25.48 -1.54 28.28
CA GLU A 22 -24.77 -2.82 28.17
C GLU A 22 -25.06 -3.54 26.82
N SER A 23 -26.22 -3.26 26.22
CA SER A 23 -26.66 -3.91 24.98
C SER A 23 -26.34 -3.12 23.71
N HIS A 24 -25.99 -1.83 23.79
CA HIS A 24 -25.85 -0.97 22.61
C HIS A 24 -24.55 -0.16 22.64
N ALA A 25 -23.76 -0.24 21.57
CA ALA A 25 -22.54 0.54 21.43
C ALA A 25 -22.37 1.08 20.00
N LEU A 26 -21.82 2.29 19.92
CA LEU A 26 -21.34 2.93 18.70
C LEU A 26 -19.83 3.10 18.80
N GLU A 27 -19.13 2.83 17.72
CA GLU A 27 -17.71 3.06 17.58
C GLU A 27 -17.44 3.87 16.31
N PHE A 28 -16.72 4.97 16.48
CA PHE A 28 -16.22 5.79 15.39
C PHE A 28 -14.70 5.60 15.31
N LYS A 29 -14.19 5.42 14.10
CA LYS A 29 -12.77 5.38 13.81
C LYS A 29 -12.45 6.33 12.67
N TYR A 30 -11.37 7.07 12.84
CA TYR A 30 -10.78 7.89 11.80
C TYR A 30 -9.27 7.64 11.75
N SER A 31 -8.72 7.50 10.55
CA SER A 31 -7.27 7.42 10.37
C SER A 31 -6.82 8.14 9.12
N MET A 32 -5.62 8.70 9.16
CA MET A 32 -4.94 9.36 8.04
C MET A 32 -3.48 8.97 8.02
N THR A 33 -2.92 8.86 6.82
CA THR A 33 -1.51 8.58 6.60
C THR A 33 -1.03 9.37 5.40
N ASP A 34 0.13 10.00 5.54
CA ASP A 34 0.85 10.76 4.51
C ASP A 34 2.27 10.19 4.44
N GLU A 35 2.75 9.87 3.24
CA GLU A 35 4.04 9.22 3.01
C GLU A 35 4.74 9.78 1.78
N LEU A 36 5.97 10.25 1.96
CA LEU A 36 6.91 10.60 0.90
C LEU A 36 8.13 9.67 0.97
N SER A 37 8.41 8.94 -0.10
CA SER A 37 9.38 7.86 -0.14
C SER A 37 10.32 7.97 -1.35
N ASP A 38 11.60 8.18 -1.09
CA ASP A 38 12.68 8.12 -2.09
C ASP A 38 13.05 6.65 -2.33
N GLU A 39 12.14 5.89 -2.95
CA GLU A 39 12.26 4.45 -3.13
C GLU A 39 12.09 4.05 -4.60
N THR A 40 12.79 3.00 -5.01
CA THR A 40 12.70 2.46 -6.37
C THR A 40 12.06 1.07 -6.38
N TYR A 41 11.25 0.80 -7.41
CA TYR A 41 10.76 -0.57 -7.67
C TYR A 41 11.76 -1.44 -8.41
N LEU A 42 12.90 -0.87 -8.82
CA LEU A 42 13.92 -1.61 -9.54
C LEU A 42 14.72 -2.47 -8.55
N GLY A 43 14.68 -3.78 -8.76
CA GLY A 43 15.53 -4.71 -8.03
C GLY A 43 16.98 -4.68 -8.52
N LEU A 44 17.80 -5.57 -7.96
CA LEU A 44 19.19 -5.78 -8.38
C LEU A 44 19.29 -6.98 -9.30
N THR A 45 20.37 -7.05 -10.08
CA THR A 45 20.78 -8.33 -10.68
C THR A 45 21.22 -9.29 -9.57
N ASP A 46 21.19 -10.61 -9.82
CA ASP A 46 21.62 -11.61 -8.82
C ASP A 46 23.09 -11.37 -8.38
N ALA A 47 23.95 -10.96 -9.31
CA ALA A 47 25.34 -10.64 -9.02
C ALA A 47 25.46 -9.41 -8.12
N ASP A 48 24.76 -8.32 -8.45
CA ASP A 48 24.78 -7.09 -7.63
C ASP A 48 24.12 -7.29 -6.27
N TYR A 49 23.09 -8.13 -6.18
CA TYR A 49 22.46 -8.49 -4.90
C TYR A 49 23.41 -9.31 -4.01
N SER A 50 24.15 -10.25 -4.61
CA SER A 50 25.15 -11.06 -3.89
C SER A 50 26.33 -10.23 -3.40
N ASP A 51 26.68 -9.15 -4.11
CA ASP A 51 27.76 -8.25 -3.74
C ASP A 51 27.31 -7.23 -2.67
N ASN A 52 26.20 -6.53 -2.93
CA ASN A 52 25.62 -5.58 -2.00
C ASN A 52 24.07 -5.57 -2.11
N PRO A 53 23.37 -6.23 -1.17
CA PRO A 53 21.91 -6.29 -1.20
C PRO A 53 21.23 -4.95 -0.91
N LEU A 54 21.97 -3.95 -0.41
CA LEU A 54 21.47 -2.59 -0.15
C LEU A 54 21.85 -1.59 -1.26
N ARG A 55 22.38 -2.06 -2.40
CA ARG A 55 22.74 -1.20 -3.53
C ARG A 55 21.49 -0.55 -4.14
N ARG A 56 21.64 0.70 -4.59
CA ARG A 56 20.71 1.40 -5.47
C ARG A 56 21.42 1.82 -6.74
N TYR A 57 20.80 1.59 -7.89
CA TYR A 57 21.32 2.07 -9.17
C TYR A 57 21.16 3.58 -9.30
N ARG A 58 22.15 4.26 -9.85
CA ARG A 58 22.10 5.73 -9.99
C ARG A 58 20.98 6.22 -10.91
N ALA A 59 20.57 5.42 -11.89
CA ALA A 59 19.45 5.76 -12.78
C ALA A 59 18.10 5.90 -12.05
N THR A 60 17.96 5.37 -10.83
CA THR A 60 16.75 5.47 -10.02
C THR A 60 16.85 6.52 -8.91
N ALA A 61 17.88 7.37 -8.95
CA ALA A 61 18.10 8.42 -7.94
C ALA A 61 16.97 9.45 -7.85
N LEU A 62 16.12 9.56 -8.88
CA LEU A 62 14.96 10.46 -8.94
C LEU A 62 13.63 9.73 -8.72
N ASP A 63 13.66 8.46 -8.31
CA ASP A 63 12.43 7.74 -7.99
C ASP A 63 11.88 8.21 -6.64
N GLU A 64 10.67 8.80 -6.66
CA GLU A 64 9.97 9.36 -5.51
C GLU A 64 8.48 8.95 -5.55
N MET A 65 7.99 8.39 -4.46
CA MET A 65 6.61 8.01 -4.25
C MET A 65 5.96 8.93 -3.22
N ASP A 66 4.84 9.53 -3.59
CA ASP A 66 3.99 10.35 -2.73
C ASP A 66 2.64 9.65 -2.58
N ALA A 67 2.23 9.35 -1.34
CA ALA A 67 1.05 8.55 -1.03
C ALA A 67 0.24 9.09 0.15
N ASP A 68 -1.06 9.22 -0.08
CA ASP A 68 -2.06 9.64 0.90
C ASP A 68 -3.07 8.52 1.17
N HIS A 69 -3.45 8.34 2.42
CA HIS A 69 -4.55 7.47 2.82
C HIS A 69 -5.42 8.12 3.90
N SER A 70 -6.75 8.00 3.77
CA SER A 70 -7.68 8.35 4.84
C SER A 70 -8.82 7.34 4.94
N GLN A 71 -9.27 7.08 6.16
CA GLN A 71 -10.38 6.19 6.46
C GLN A 71 -11.30 6.81 7.49
N VAL A 72 -12.60 6.76 7.21
CA VAL A 72 -13.68 7.01 8.18
C VAL A 72 -14.48 5.73 8.31
N MET A 73 -14.75 5.30 9.54
CA MET A 73 -15.55 4.12 9.83
C MET A 73 -16.50 4.39 11.00
N LEU A 74 -17.74 3.96 10.85
CA LEU A 74 -18.76 3.96 11.88
C LEU A 74 -19.30 2.55 12.05
N SER A 75 -19.23 2.04 13.26
CA SER A 75 -19.67 0.70 13.64
C SER A 75 -20.71 0.79 14.73
N TYR A 76 -21.82 0.09 14.57
CA TYR A 76 -22.87 -0.05 15.57
C TYR A 76 -23.04 -1.52 15.94
N ALA A 77 -23.11 -1.81 17.23
CA ALA A 77 -23.34 -3.14 17.76
C ALA A 77 -24.50 -3.12 18.74
N ALA A 78 -25.41 -4.09 18.62
CA ALA A 78 -26.55 -4.27 19.49
C ALA A 78 -26.74 -5.74 19.88
N LYS A 79 -26.91 -6.02 21.17
CA LYS A 79 -27.45 -7.28 21.69
C LYS A 79 -28.96 -7.12 21.79
N ILE A 80 -29.72 -7.78 20.92
CA ILE A 80 -31.19 -7.67 20.89
C ILE A 80 -31.81 -8.54 21.97
N ASN A 81 -31.26 -9.73 22.18
CA ASN A 81 -31.56 -10.64 23.30
C ASN A 81 -30.36 -11.59 23.52
N ASP A 82 -30.47 -12.53 24.46
CA ASP A 82 -29.38 -13.49 24.77
C ASP A 82 -28.99 -14.38 23.58
N ASN A 83 -29.85 -14.50 22.58
CA ASN A 83 -29.67 -15.35 21.42
C ASN A 83 -29.48 -14.56 20.12
N MET A 84 -29.49 -13.23 20.15
CA MET A 84 -29.47 -12.44 18.92
C MET A 84 -28.66 -11.16 19.07
N SER A 85 -27.72 -10.96 18.16
CA SER A 85 -26.93 -9.75 18.05
C SER A 85 -26.90 -9.22 16.62
N LEU A 86 -26.77 -7.90 16.51
CA LEU A 86 -26.73 -7.14 15.28
C LEU A 86 -25.44 -6.31 15.26
N ALA A 87 -24.71 -6.36 14.15
CA ALA A 87 -23.58 -5.47 13.89
C ALA A 87 -23.74 -4.81 12.53
N ILE A 88 -23.54 -3.50 12.48
CA ILE A 88 -23.59 -2.70 11.25
C ILE A 88 -22.29 -1.91 11.17
N VAL A 89 -21.65 -1.91 10.01
CA VAL A 89 -20.41 -1.17 9.76
C VAL A 89 -20.53 -0.44 8.44
N GLY A 90 -20.35 0.88 8.46
CA GLY A 90 -20.16 1.71 7.28
C GLY A 90 -18.75 2.28 7.27
N TYR A 91 -18.08 2.28 6.13
CA TYR A 91 -16.78 2.92 6.00
C TYR A 91 -16.55 3.54 4.63
N SER A 92 -15.67 4.54 4.61
CA SER A 92 -15.11 5.15 3.41
C SER A 92 -13.59 5.15 3.53
N ASN A 93 -12.90 4.66 2.51
CA ASN A 93 -11.46 4.78 2.36
C ASN A 93 -11.15 5.61 1.13
N ASN A 94 -10.19 6.52 1.25
CA ASN A 94 -9.61 7.24 0.14
C ASN A 94 -8.10 6.96 0.14
N PHE A 95 -7.58 6.57 -1.01
CA PHE A 95 -6.16 6.34 -1.22
C PHE A 95 -5.74 7.01 -2.52
N ALA A 96 -4.71 7.84 -2.45
CA ALA A 96 -4.07 8.44 -3.61
C ALA A 96 -2.57 8.17 -3.56
N ARG A 97 -1.96 7.98 -4.73
CA ARG A 97 -0.52 7.83 -4.85
C ARG A 97 -0.05 8.29 -6.21
N ASN A 98 0.98 9.13 -6.23
CA ASN A 98 1.81 9.35 -7.40
C ASN A 98 3.17 8.67 -7.16
N TRP A 99 3.73 8.08 -8.21
CA TRP A 99 5.11 7.63 -8.16
C TRP A 99 5.82 8.08 -9.42
N TYR A 100 6.70 9.06 -9.24
CA TYR A 100 7.66 9.49 -10.24
C TYR A 100 8.78 8.46 -10.29
N LYS A 101 8.88 7.71 -11.38
CA LYS A 101 9.83 6.61 -11.46
C LYS A 101 10.44 6.41 -12.82
N LEU A 102 11.66 5.89 -12.81
CA LEU A 102 12.32 5.36 -13.99
C LEU A 102 11.42 4.30 -14.65
N ASN A 103 11.33 4.39 -15.98
CA ASN A 103 10.45 3.55 -16.80
C ASN A 103 11.24 2.81 -17.87
N LYS A 104 12.23 3.47 -18.48
CA LYS A 104 13.09 2.89 -19.50
C LYS A 104 14.51 3.44 -19.42
N VAL A 105 15.45 2.61 -19.85
CA VAL A 105 16.86 2.98 -20.05
C VAL A 105 17.23 2.59 -21.48
N ASN A 106 17.70 3.56 -22.26
CA ASN A 106 18.00 3.43 -23.69
C ASN A 106 16.88 2.70 -24.48
N GLY A 107 15.62 3.09 -24.23
CA GLY A 107 14.45 2.49 -24.87
C GLY A 107 14.01 1.11 -24.33
N MET A 108 14.85 0.43 -23.55
CA MET A 108 14.55 -0.87 -22.93
C MET A 108 13.71 -0.73 -21.66
N SER A 109 12.86 -1.72 -21.41
CA SER A 109 12.06 -1.83 -20.18
C SER A 109 12.97 -2.11 -18.98
N LEU A 110 12.60 -1.63 -17.79
CA LEU A 110 13.25 -2.00 -16.55
C LEU A 110 13.24 -3.50 -16.25
N SER A 111 12.24 -4.22 -16.77
CA SER A 111 12.21 -5.69 -16.68
C SER A 111 13.35 -6.39 -17.42
N SER A 112 14.11 -5.68 -18.27
CA SER A 112 15.34 -6.22 -18.87
C SER A 112 16.39 -6.58 -17.83
N ILE A 113 16.33 -6.01 -16.61
CA ILE A 113 17.24 -6.33 -15.51
C ILE A 113 17.31 -7.82 -15.16
N THR A 114 16.23 -8.57 -15.43
CA THR A 114 16.15 -10.02 -15.19
C THR A 114 16.60 -10.85 -16.39
N LYS A 115 17.13 -10.22 -17.44
CA LYS A 115 17.48 -10.86 -18.72
C LYS A 115 18.89 -10.44 -19.16
N PRO A 116 19.94 -10.90 -18.47
CA PRO A 116 21.32 -10.48 -18.75
C PRO A 116 21.87 -10.93 -20.11
N THR A 117 21.11 -11.73 -20.86
CA THR A 117 21.48 -12.22 -22.19
C THR A 117 20.70 -11.56 -23.32
N ALA A 118 19.83 -10.59 -23.03
CA ALA A 118 19.05 -9.89 -24.04
C ALA A 118 19.93 -8.95 -24.87
N ASP A 119 19.56 -8.74 -26.14
CA ASP A 119 20.21 -7.75 -26.99
C ASP A 119 20.12 -6.35 -26.34
N GLY A 120 21.23 -5.61 -26.34
CA GLY A 120 21.33 -4.30 -25.68
C GLY A 120 21.59 -4.36 -24.17
N TRP A 121 21.69 -5.55 -23.56
CA TRP A 121 21.94 -5.70 -22.12
C TRP A 121 23.13 -4.90 -21.61
N ASN A 122 24.27 -4.99 -22.29
CA ASN A 122 25.49 -4.30 -21.84
C ASN A 122 25.29 -2.78 -21.75
N GLU A 123 24.63 -2.18 -22.75
CA GLU A 123 24.33 -0.75 -22.74
C GLU A 123 23.32 -0.38 -21.66
N PHE A 124 22.27 -1.19 -21.50
CA PHE A 124 21.29 -1.04 -20.40
C PHE A 124 22.01 -0.99 -19.05
N TYR A 125 22.81 -2.03 -18.78
CA TYR A 125 23.46 -2.24 -17.50
C TYR A 125 24.49 -1.17 -17.19
N LEU A 126 25.30 -0.75 -18.18
CA LEU A 126 26.25 0.35 -18.01
C LEU A 126 25.55 1.67 -17.69
N LEU A 127 24.42 1.94 -18.35
CA LEU A 127 23.62 3.14 -18.10
C LEU A 127 22.91 3.13 -16.74
N MET A 128 22.75 1.97 -16.08
CA MET A 128 22.13 1.92 -14.76
C MET A 128 22.93 2.71 -13.71
N ASP A 129 24.26 2.76 -13.83
CA ASP A 129 25.14 3.47 -12.90
C ASP A 129 25.96 4.62 -13.53
N ALA A 130 25.80 4.86 -14.84
CA ALA A 130 26.56 5.87 -15.58
C ALA A 130 26.47 7.26 -14.95
N GLU A 131 27.62 7.92 -14.74
CA GLU A 131 27.71 9.30 -14.24
C GLU A 131 27.11 10.31 -15.21
N ASN A 132 27.33 10.07 -16.49
CA ASN A 132 26.82 10.88 -17.58
C ASN A 132 26.17 9.97 -18.62
N SER A 133 25.10 10.44 -19.23
CA SER A 133 24.42 9.79 -20.33
C SER A 133 24.06 10.82 -21.39
N ALA A 134 23.62 10.35 -22.56
CA ALA A 134 22.88 11.21 -23.47
C ALA A 134 21.57 11.69 -22.81
N ASP A 135 21.07 12.85 -23.24
CA ASP A 135 19.90 13.52 -22.64
C ASP A 135 18.63 12.64 -22.63
N ASP A 136 18.49 11.72 -23.58
CA ASP A 136 17.29 10.89 -23.76
C ASP A 136 17.47 9.42 -23.31
N ALA A 137 18.59 9.11 -22.67
CA ALA A 137 18.92 7.77 -22.19
C ALA A 137 17.93 7.26 -21.13
N TYR A 138 17.35 8.15 -20.32
CA TYR A 138 16.40 7.80 -19.26
C TYR A 138 15.00 8.31 -19.57
N ARG A 139 14.00 7.45 -19.40
CA ARG A 139 12.59 7.85 -19.45
C ARG A 139 11.97 7.66 -18.09
N ILE A 140 11.44 8.74 -17.53
CA ILE A 140 10.71 8.77 -16.27
C ILE A 140 9.22 8.87 -16.56
N LYS A 141 8.38 8.30 -15.70
CA LYS A 141 6.92 8.45 -15.77
C LYS A 141 6.33 8.70 -14.39
N ALA A 142 5.22 9.42 -14.37
CA ALA A 142 4.32 9.51 -13.22
C ALA A 142 3.29 8.36 -13.28
N ASN A 143 3.21 7.55 -12.22
CA ASN A 143 2.26 6.44 -12.10
C ASN A 143 1.16 6.77 -11.08
N ASN A 144 0.27 7.68 -11.47
CA ASN A 144 -0.82 8.18 -10.64
C ASN A 144 -1.91 7.11 -10.44
N ARG A 145 -2.31 6.91 -9.18
CA ARG A 145 -3.45 6.08 -8.78
C ARG A 145 -4.28 6.82 -7.74
N SER A 146 -5.59 6.84 -7.92
CA SER A 146 -6.54 7.36 -6.94
C SER A 146 -7.73 6.40 -6.85
N ILE A 147 -8.10 6.03 -5.62
CA ILE A 147 -9.12 5.03 -5.32
C ILE A 147 -9.96 5.55 -4.16
N ILE A 148 -11.27 5.63 -4.38
CA ILE A 148 -12.26 5.87 -3.32
C ILE A 148 -13.09 4.59 -3.19
N LEU A 149 -13.15 4.02 -1.99
CA LEU A 149 -13.90 2.81 -1.68
C LEU A 149 -14.87 3.07 -0.53
N GLN A 150 -16.17 2.97 -0.81
CA GLN A 150 -17.24 3.09 0.17
C GLN A 150 -17.97 1.76 0.29
N VAL A 151 -18.15 1.29 1.53
CA VAL A 151 -18.79 0.00 1.77
C VAL A 151 -19.67 0.08 3.01
N PHE A 152 -20.84 -0.56 2.90
CA PHE A 152 -21.76 -0.81 3.99
C PHE A 152 -21.90 -2.32 4.20
N LYS A 153 -21.77 -2.79 5.45
CA LYS A 153 -21.92 -4.19 5.84
C LYS A 153 -22.87 -4.31 7.02
N GLN A 154 -23.75 -5.30 6.98
CA GLN A 154 -24.63 -5.68 8.08
C GLN A 154 -24.47 -7.18 8.37
N TYR A 155 -24.40 -7.52 9.65
CA TYR A 155 -24.32 -8.87 10.15
C TYR A 155 -25.41 -9.08 11.22
N LEU A 156 -26.19 -10.15 11.07
CA LEU A 156 -27.13 -10.61 12.09
C LEU A 156 -26.68 -12.01 12.52
N MET A 157 -26.48 -12.21 13.82
CA MET A 157 -26.05 -13.48 14.38
C MET A 157 -27.11 -14.00 15.35
N LEU A 158 -27.71 -15.16 15.03
CA LEU A 158 -28.58 -15.93 15.92
C LEU A 158 -27.79 -17.07 16.57
N MET A 159 -27.74 -17.10 17.90
CA MET A 159 -27.30 -18.26 18.67
C MET A 159 -28.49 -19.19 18.90
N LEU A 160 -28.56 -20.27 18.12
CA LEU A 160 -29.52 -21.34 18.35
C LEU A 160 -29.05 -22.19 19.55
N VAL A 161 -29.70 -22.03 20.72
CA VAL A 161 -29.51 -22.97 21.83
C VAL A 161 -30.38 -24.18 21.54
N ILE A 162 -29.77 -25.27 21.06
CA ILE A 162 -30.45 -26.56 20.92
C ILE A 162 -30.64 -27.11 22.34
N MET A 163 -31.78 -26.81 22.97
CA MET A 163 -32.21 -27.47 24.20
C MET A 163 -32.76 -28.85 23.82
N ILE A 164 -31.92 -29.87 23.85
CA ILE A 164 -32.37 -31.27 23.79
C ILE A 164 -33.08 -31.56 25.11
N PHE A 165 -34.41 -31.44 25.13
CA PHE A 165 -35.22 -32.05 26.18
C PHE A 165 -35.08 -33.57 26.06
N ARG A 166 -34.35 -34.18 26.99
CA ARG A 166 -34.41 -35.62 27.23
C ARG A 166 -35.66 -35.86 28.09
N LEU A 167 -36.69 -36.43 27.47
CA LEU A 167 -37.82 -37.01 28.19
C LEU A 167 -37.33 -38.35 28.78
N GLU A 168 -37.30 -38.43 30.12
CA GLU A 168 -37.43 -39.68 30.86
C GLU A 168 -38.68 -39.56 31.75
#